data_AF-A0AAD9UQJ3-F1
#
_entry.id   AF-A0AAD9UQJ3-F1
#
_cell.length_a   1.000
_cell.length_b   1.000
_cell.length_c   1.000
_cell.angle_alpha   90.00
_cell.angle_beta   90.00
_cell.angle_gamma   90.00
#
_symmetry.space_group_name_H-M   'P 1'
#
loop_
_entity.id
_entity.type
_entity.pdbx_description
1 polymer ?
#
loop_
_entity_poly.entity_id
_entity_poly.type
_entity_poly.pdbx_seq_one_letter_code
_entity_poly.pdbx_strand_id
1 'polypeptide(L)'
;MKPSQTRELLLLLEKCNGLGIRENKEGIDVFHVIYCELVYKLMNENLRSLSIKEISRLLHVMQKIKFNKTSANAEISALICEENRDALGSSACENCKARYGHLLSLNGVDMTSLLTILLGKSLVLQTRANKKVYENAIIPYLILVGSSNHCGCASIVSNLLQTHQHALLKSKSLRNLAIVLHTIKRLNVRAFKLESKIIQKILINFEELINLEKSQAAVYAAFGQIIMATVSQHYSGSLFNRRSDLLLNKILVFVSKSHDQFNVKESPFLASQLGILFTNASLERFELFKLIKANKNILELKKRLKLENVSPDSNDTLENQHWRTSDIHKSVAAAMEFMGLPCKVETLIYPYIVDLQFGNTVIEVDGPYHYVQNGSESLNRVLKLEHHKRLRYNLNTLVKDKLLGKMGYKIVHLPFYEWPDSPQEQLEYLKGLNLCMHNRQEGSSNTQVIQTPL
;
A
#
# COMPACT_ATOMS: atom_id res chain seq x y z
N MET A 1 30.25 28.37 7.31
CA MET A 1 28.87 28.53 7.82
C MET A 1 28.56 27.39 8.75
N LYS A 2 28.08 27.65 9.98
CA LYS A 2 27.63 26.59 10.88
C LYS A 2 26.50 25.80 10.19
N PRO A 3 26.47 24.45 10.27
CA PRO A 3 25.33 23.68 9.79
C PRO A 3 24.05 24.23 10.39
N SER A 4 22.96 24.28 9.62
CA SER A 4 21.66 24.54 10.23
C SER A 4 21.36 23.40 11.21
N GLN A 5 20.75 23.72 12.36
CA GLN A 5 20.37 22.70 13.36
C GLN A 5 19.55 21.55 12.72
N THR A 6 18.72 21.85 11.71
CA THR A 6 17.96 20.83 10.94
C THR A 6 18.86 19.81 10.24
N ARG A 7 20.03 20.24 9.75
CA ARG A 7 21.01 19.34 9.12
C ARG A 7 21.69 18.43 10.15
N GLU A 8 21.98 18.94 11.34
CA GLU A 8 22.55 18.15 12.43
C GLU A 8 21.58 17.05 12.87
N LEU A 9 20.28 17.37 12.96
CA LEU A 9 19.22 16.40 13.25
C LEU A 9 19.14 15.28 12.19
N LEU A 10 19.27 15.62 10.90
CA LEU A 10 19.32 14.60 9.84
C LEU A 10 20.54 13.68 9.99
N LEU A 11 21.71 14.23 10.27
CA LEU A 11 22.93 13.44 10.47
C LEU A 11 22.81 12.52 11.69
N LEU A 12 22.20 13.01 12.77
CA LEU A 12 21.92 12.22 13.96
C LEU A 12 20.97 11.06 13.62
N LEU A 13 19.88 11.34 12.90
CA LEU A 13 18.90 10.35 12.47
C LEU A 13 19.54 9.24 11.62
N GLU A 14 20.39 9.61 10.66
CA GLU A 14 21.14 8.66 9.82
C GLU A 14 22.09 7.80 10.66
N LYS A 15 22.79 8.40 11.62
CA LYS A 15 23.71 7.69 12.52
C LYS A 15 22.96 6.72 13.43
N CYS A 16 21.85 7.14 14.04
CA CYS A 16 20.99 6.27 14.85
C CYS A 16 20.47 5.09 14.03
N ASN A 17 19.97 5.34 12.82
CA ASN A 17 19.51 4.28 11.92
C ASN A 17 20.66 3.33 11.51
N GLY A 18 21.85 3.84 11.22
CA GLY A 18 23.01 3.04 10.84
C GLY A 18 23.54 2.16 11.98
N LEU A 19 23.40 2.61 13.23
CA LEU A 19 23.79 1.88 14.44
C LEU A 19 22.66 1.02 15.03
N GLY A 20 21.45 1.07 14.46
CA GLY A 20 20.28 0.36 15.01
C GLY A 20 19.77 0.92 16.34
N ILE A 21 20.09 2.17 16.67
CA ILE A 21 19.67 2.81 17.92
C ILE A 21 18.23 3.33 17.75
N ARG A 22 17.27 2.65 18.38
CA ARG A 22 15.86 3.08 18.45
C ARG A 22 15.58 3.93 19.68
N GLU A 23 15.99 3.42 20.82
CA GLU A 23 15.71 4.00 22.13
C GLU A 23 17.02 4.41 22.80
N ASN A 24 16.97 5.45 23.63
CA ASN A 24 18.06 5.75 24.54
C ASN A 24 18.04 4.78 25.74
N LYS A 25 18.96 4.97 26.70
CA LYS A 25 19.04 4.14 27.92
C LYS A 25 17.80 4.24 28.84
N GLU A 26 16.91 5.17 28.56
CA GLU A 26 15.74 5.50 29.36
C GLU A 26 14.43 5.04 28.69
N GLY A 27 14.52 4.36 27.53
CA GLY A 27 13.36 3.90 26.78
C GLY A 27 12.70 4.99 25.91
N ILE A 28 13.35 6.14 25.71
CA ILE A 28 12.85 7.21 24.86
C ILE A 28 13.10 6.88 23.39
N ASP A 29 12.05 6.86 22.57
CA ASP A 29 12.14 6.69 21.12
C ASP A 29 12.82 7.88 20.44
N VAL A 30 14.10 7.71 20.11
CA VAL A 30 14.97 8.75 19.55
C VAL A 30 14.44 9.24 18.19
N PHE A 31 13.84 8.37 17.38
CA PHE A 31 13.28 8.76 16.09
C PHE A 31 12.05 9.65 16.24
N HIS A 32 11.20 9.36 17.23
CA HIS A 32 10.04 10.19 17.52
C HIS A 32 10.48 11.60 17.92
N VAL A 33 11.43 11.71 18.86
CA VAL A 33 11.95 13.00 19.34
C VAL A 33 12.55 13.82 18.19
N ILE A 34 13.40 13.21 17.36
CA ILE A 34 14.01 13.90 16.22
C ILE A 34 12.94 14.33 15.20
N TYR A 35 11.94 13.49 14.94
CA TYR A 35 10.85 13.86 14.02
C TYR A 35 10.01 15.02 14.56
N CYS A 36 9.70 15.03 15.86
CA CYS A 36 8.98 16.14 16.49
C CYS A 36 9.74 17.46 16.30
N GLU A 37 11.04 17.45 16.56
CA GLU A 37 11.90 18.63 16.38
C GLU A 37 11.99 19.06 14.90
N LEU A 38 12.16 18.11 13.97
CA LEU A 38 12.17 18.41 12.53
C LEU A 38 10.84 19.02 12.07
N VAL A 39 9.72 18.47 12.52
CA VAL A 39 8.38 18.97 12.22
C VAL A 39 8.19 20.38 12.78
N TYR A 40 8.53 20.60 14.05
CA TYR A 40 8.47 21.93 14.68
C TYR A 40 9.23 22.98 13.87
N LYS A 41 10.48 22.67 13.48
CA LYS A 41 11.32 23.58 12.68
C LYS A 41 10.75 23.85 11.29
N LEU A 42 10.22 22.83 10.61
CA LEU A 42 9.62 22.98 9.30
C LEU A 42 8.30 23.77 9.33
N MET A 43 7.54 23.67 10.42
CA MET A 43 6.28 24.40 10.61
C MET A 43 6.49 25.86 11.02
N ASN A 44 7.39 26.11 11.97
CA ASN A 44 7.49 27.41 12.65
C ASN A 44 8.69 28.26 12.22
N GLU A 45 9.78 27.67 11.72
CA GLU A 45 10.98 28.41 11.36
C GLU A 45 11.08 28.62 9.84
N ASN A 46 11.41 27.56 9.11
CA ASN A 46 11.63 27.65 7.67
C ASN A 46 11.36 26.31 6.98
N LEU A 47 10.34 26.30 6.13
CA LEU A 47 9.97 25.12 5.34
C LEU A 47 11.07 24.72 4.33
N ARG A 48 12.00 25.60 3.99
CA ARG A 48 13.16 25.36 3.10
C ARG A 48 14.48 25.14 3.87
N SER A 49 14.39 24.77 5.15
CA SER A 49 15.57 24.52 6.01
C SER A 49 16.45 23.34 5.56
N LEU A 50 15.91 22.43 4.74
CA LEU A 50 16.62 21.32 4.11
C LEU A 50 16.67 21.51 2.59
N SER A 51 17.83 21.29 1.98
CA SER A 51 17.96 21.22 0.52
C SER A 51 17.27 19.98 -0.05
N ILE A 52 16.95 19.98 -1.35
CA ILE A 52 16.40 18.80 -2.06
C ILE A 52 17.24 17.53 -1.82
N LYS A 53 18.57 17.65 -1.78
CA LYS A 53 19.46 16.50 -1.53
C LYS A 53 19.32 15.97 -0.09
N GLU A 54 19.16 16.85 0.88
CA GLU A 54 18.93 16.47 2.29
C GLU A 54 17.54 15.89 2.50
N ILE A 55 16.52 16.43 1.84
CA ILE A 55 15.16 15.85 1.82
C ILE A 55 15.22 14.42 1.26
N SER A 56 15.89 14.21 0.13
CA SER A 56 16.07 12.88 -0.47
C SER A 56 16.69 11.87 0.50
N ARG A 57 17.75 12.28 1.23
CA ARG A 57 18.39 11.47 2.28
C ARG A 57 17.44 11.15 3.43
N LEU A 58 16.73 12.16 3.94
CA LEU A 58 15.75 11.99 5.01
C LEU A 58 14.67 10.99 4.61
N LEU A 59 14.12 11.11 3.40
CA LEU A 59 13.09 10.19 2.87
C LEU A 59 13.60 8.75 2.81
N HIS A 60 14.88 8.52 2.48
CA HIS A 60 15.47 7.18 2.49
C HIS A 60 15.56 6.58 3.90
N VAL A 61 15.86 7.40 4.91
CA VAL A 61 15.85 6.98 6.31
C VAL A 61 14.42 6.69 6.77
N MET A 62 13.46 7.58 6.45
CA MET A 62 12.05 7.42 6.78
C MET A 62 11.46 6.09 6.26
N GLN A 63 11.87 5.63 5.07
CA GLN A 63 11.40 4.36 4.51
C GLN A 63 11.77 3.12 5.34
N LYS A 64 12.80 3.22 6.18
CA LYS A 64 13.29 2.11 7.02
C LYS A 64 12.68 2.12 8.42
N ILE A 65 12.13 3.25 8.83
CA ILE A 65 11.58 3.45 10.17
C ILE A 65 10.11 3.03 10.16
N LYS A 66 9.78 2.07 11.03
CA LYS A 66 8.40 1.69 11.31
C LYS A 66 8.04 2.17 12.70
N PHE A 67 6.91 2.87 12.82
CA PHE A 67 6.25 3.10 14.09
C PHE A 67 5.08 2.12 14.18
N ASN A 68 4.95 1.42 15.29
CA ASN A 68 3.77 0.62 15.54
C ASN A 68 2.57 1.57 15.65
N LYS A 69 1.46 1.23 14.98
CA LYS A 69 0.21 1.97 15.19
C LYS A 69 -0.22 1.71 16.63
N THR A 70 -0.16 2.73 17.47
CA THR A 70 -0.74 2.71 18.80
C THR A 70 -2.25 2.56 18.65
N SER A 71 -2.90 1.82 19.56
CA SER A 71 -4.36 1.73 19.60
C SER A 71 -4.95 3.15 19.64
N ALA A 72 -6.13 3.34 19.03
CA ALA A 72 -6.79 4.65 18.91
C ALA A 72 -7.02 5.34 20.28
N ASN A 73 -6.96 4.58 21.37
CA ASN A 73 -7.22 5.02 22.74
C ASN A 73 -5.95 5.22 23.58
N ALA A 74 -4.76 4.95 23.04
CA ALA A 74 -3.53 5.18 23.79
C ALA A 74 -3.15 6.67 23.70
N GLU A 75 -3.49 7.43 24.75
CA GLU A 75 -2.98 8.78 25.00
C GLU A 75 -1.48 8.73 25.30
N ILE A 76 -0.66 8.37 24.32
CA ILE A 76 0.79 8.38 24.49
C ILE A 76 1.26 9.81 24.23
N SER A 77 1.53 10.55 25.30
CA SER A 77 2.35 11.75 25.22
C SER A 77 3.76 11.34 24.81
N ALA A 78 4.28 11.90 23.72
CA ALA A 78 5.67 11.66 23.34
C ALA A 78 6.61 12.04 24.50
N LEU A 79 7.45 11.11 24.95
CA LEU A 79 8.51 11.40 25.91
C LEU A 79 9.61 12.18 25.17
N ILE A 80 9.54 13.50 25.21
CA ILE A 80 10.49 14.38 24.51
C ILE A 80 11.67 14.83 25.39
N CYS A 81 11.52 14.81 26.71
CA CYS A 81 12.58 15.16 27.65
C CYS A 81 12.54 14.30 28.92
N GLU A 82 13.63 14.33 29.70
CA GLU A 82 13.80 13.57 30.94
C GLU A 82 12.72 13.92 31.99
N GLU A 83 12.31 15.19 32.07
CA GLU A 83 11.25 15.64 32.99
C GLU A 83 9.87 15.00 32.71
N ASN A 84 9.64 14.50 31.48
CA ASN A 84 8.39 13.85 31.12
C ASN A 84 8.31 12.39 31.60
N ARG A 85 9.40 11.84 32.15
CA ARG A 85 9.48 10.43 32.56
C ARG A 85 8.86 10.17 33.93
N ASP A 86 9.13 11.06 34.89
CA ASP A 86 8.76 10.86 36.31
C ASP A 86 7.36 11.37 36.64
N ALA A 87 6.74 12.12 35.71
CA ALA A 87 5.34 12.46 35.79
C ALA A 87 4.50 11.18 35.58
N LEU A 88 4.11 10.54 36.68
CA LEU A 88 3.12 9.43 36.73
C LEU A 88 1.76 9.75 36.07
N GLY A 89 1.59 10.96 35.54
CA GLY A 89 0.48 11.34 34.67
C GLY A 89 1.01 11.92 33.36
N SER A 90 0.48 11.38 32.27
CA SER A 90 0.42 11.69 30.83
C SER A 90 0.73 13.11 30.30
N SER A 91 1.42 13.99 31.02
CA SER A 91 1.56 15.39 30.67
C SER A 91 3.03 15.79 30.54
N ALA A 92 3.39 16.28 29.36
CA ALA A 92 4.72 16.85 29.11
C ALA A 92 4.99 18.07 30.02
N CYS A 93 6.25 18.39 30.29
CA CYS A 93 6.64 19.57 31.05
C CYS A 93 6.15 20.87 30.37
N GLU A 94 5.99 21.94 31.14
CA GLU A 94 5.43 23.22 30.64
C GLU A 94 6.25 23.81 29.49
N ASN A 95 7.58 23.63 29.50
CA ASN A 95 8.45 24.05 28.40
C ASN A 95 8.16 23.27 27.11
N CYS A 96 8.00 21.95 27.20
CA CYS A 96 7.63 21.12 26.05
C CYS A 96 6.23 21.47 25.55
N LYS A 97 5.25 21.68 26.44
CA LYS A 97 3.88 22.10 26.08
C LYS A 97 3.89 23.44 25.35
N ALA A 98 4.60 24.43 25.88
CA ALA A 98 4.72 25.76 25.28
C ALA A 98 5.38 25.71 23.89
N ARG A 99 6.40 24.86 23.72
CA ARG A 99 7.14 24.75 22.46
C ARG A 99 6.42 23.91 21.41
N TYR A 100 6.04 22.69 21.75
CA TYR A 100 5.57 21.70 20.78
C TYR A 100 4.05 21.64 20.66
N GLY A 101 3.32 22.08 21.69
CA GLY A 101 1.86 22.12 21.71
C GLY A 101 1.23 20.79 21.25
N HIS A 102 0.38 20.86 20.22
CA HIS A 102 -0.32 19.70 19.66
C HIS A 102 0.59 18.65 18.99
N LEU A 103 1.87 18.93 18.75
CA LEU A 103 2.79 17.90 18.24
C LEU A 103 3.03 16.80 19.26
N LEU A 104 2.92 17.11 20.57
CA LEU A 104 3.11 16.15 21.65
C LEU A 104 2.05 15.05 21.70
N SER A 105 0.87 15.30 21.11
CA SER A 105 -0.24 14.34 21.03
C SER A 105 -0.20 13.47 19.76
N LEU A 106 0.82 13.62 18.91
CA LEU A 106 0.95 12.81 17.71
C LEU A 106 1.72 11.52 18.05
N ASN A 107 1.16 10.37 17.67
CA ASN A 107 1.95 9.14 17.65
C ASN A 107 2.99 9.19 16.50
N GLY A 108 3.91 8.22 16.48
CA GLY A 108 4.98 8.22 15.47
C GLY A 108 4.50 8.05 14.03
N VAL A 109 3.34 7.41 13.79
CA VAL A 109 2.76 7.27 12.44
C VAL A 109 2.19 8.61 11.96
N ASP A 110 1.51 9.34 12.83
CA ASP A 110 1.02 10.69 12.53
C ASP A 110 2.17 11.67 12.35
N MET A 111 3.21 11.58 13.19
CA MET A 111 4.42 12.38 13.04
C MET A 111 5.12 12.13 11.70
N THR A 112 5.23 10.86 11.29
CA THR A 112 5.76 10.48 9.97
C THR A 112 4.90 11.05 8.84
N SER A 113 3.58 11.00 8.98
CA SER A 113 2.64 11.53 7.99
C SER A 113 2.76 13.05 7.86
N LEU A 114 2.82 13.77 8.98
CA LEU A 114 3.00 15.23 9.04
C LEU A 114 4.34 15.64 8.42
N LEU A 115 5.43 14.98 8.82
CA LEU A 115 6.76 15.23 8.26
C LEU A 115 6.77 15.00 6.74
N THR A 116 6.15 13.91 6.27
CA THR A 116 6.02 13.62 4.83
C THR A 116 5.31 14.77 4.09
N ILE A 117 4.20 15.27 4.63
CA ILE A 117 3.47 16.42 4.07
C ILE A 117 4.36 17.67 4.00
N LEU A 118 5.07 17.99 5.08
CA LEU A 118 5.94 19.18 5.15
C LEU A 118 7.11 19.08 4.16
N LEU A 119 7.78 17.94 4.08
CA LEU A 119 8.84 17.70 3.11
C LEU A 119 8.32 17.81 1.67
N GLY A 120 7.13 17.29 1.39
CA GLY A 120 6.46 17.43 0.10
C GLY A 120 6.19 18.90 -0.27
N LYS A 121 5.66 19.70 0.66
CA LYS A 121 5.47 21.15 0.46
C LYS A 121 6.80 21.86 0.23
N SER A 122 7.84 21.49 0.98
CA SER A 122 9.19 22.02 0.80
C SER A 122 9.73 21.74 -0.61
N LEU A 123 9.59 20.50 -1.09
CA LEU A 123 9.97 20.12 -2.45
C LEU A 123 9.23 20.97 -3.49
N VAL A 124 7.90 21.13 -3.38
CA VAL A 124 7.13 21.97 -4.31
C VAL A 124 7.65 23.41 -4.34
N LEU A 125 7.98 23.99 -3.18
CA LEU A 125 8.50 25.35 -3.11
C LEU A 125 9.90 25.48 -3.72
N GLN A 126 10.78 24.50 -3.47
CA GLN A 126 12.16 24.55 -3.95
C GLN A 126 12.28 24.23 -5.44
N THR A 127 11.47 23.31 -5.97
CA THR A 127 11.57 22.90 -7.38
C THR A 127 10.94 23.92 -8.33
N ARG A 128 9.93 24.67 -7.89
CA ARG A 128 9.39 25.81 -8.66
C ARG A 128 10.45 26.87 -8.96
N ALA A 129 11.41 27.06 -8.06
CA ALA A 129 12.49 28.03 -8.23
C ALA A 129 13.60 27.53 -9.19
N ASN A 130 13.67 26.22 -9.47
CA ASN A 130 14.78 25.63 -10.21
C ASN A 130 14.28 24.78 -11.40
N LYS A 131 14.27 25.39 -12.58
CA LYS A 131 13.78 24.75 -13.83
C LYS A 131 14.65 23.58 -14.31
N LYS A 132 15.89 23.41 -13.79
CA LYS A 132 16.83 22.36 -14.21
C LYS A 132 16.82 21.12 -13.31
N VAL A 133 15.80 20.96 -12.47
CA VAL A 133 15.75 19.84 -11.54
C VAL A 133 15.34 18.55 -12.26
N TYR A 134 16.25 17.57 -12.21
CA TYR A 134 16.03 16.21 -12.68
C TYR A 134 14.94 15.49 -11.88
N GLU A 135 14.30 14.50 -12.49
CA GLU A 135 13.30 13.65 -11.84
C GLU A 135 13.75 13.03 -10.51
N ASN A 136 15.04 12.72 -10.38
CA ASN A 136 15.64 12.11 -9.18
C ASN A 136 15.43 12.97 -7.92
N ALA A 137 15.11 14.26 -8.06
CA ALA A 137 14.74 15.10 -6.93
C ALA A 137 13.41 14.73 -6.28
N ILE A 138 12.46 14.17 -7.04
CA ILE A 138 11.11 13.87 -6.57
C ILE A 138 10.84 12.36 -6.44
N ILE A 139 11.59 11.51 -7.13
CA ILE A 139 11.40 10.05 -7.08
C ILE A 139 11.44 9.49 -5.64
N PRO A 140 12.42 9.84 -4.78
CA PRO A 140 12.45 9.33 -3.40
C PRO A 140 11.18 9.66 -2.61
N TYR A 141 10.60 10.85 -2.86
CA TYR A 141 9.35 11.28 -2.25
C TYR A 141 8.18 10.44 -2.77
N LEU A 142 8.09 10.25 -4.09
CA LEU A 142 7.06 9.41 -4.71
C LEU A 142 7.10 7.95 -4.20
N ILE A 143 8.30 7.39 -3.99
CA ILE A 143 8.46 6.05 -3.41
C ILE A 143 7.86 6.02 -2.00
N LEU A 144 8.22 6.96 -1.11
CA LEU A 144 7.73 6.99 0.26
C LEU A 144 6.20 7.15 0.33
N VAL A 145 5.65 8.14 -0.37
CA VAL A 145 4.18 8.38 -0.34
C VAL A 145 3.41 7.23 -0.96
N GLY A 146 3.96 6.62 -2.02
CA GLY A 146 3.41 5.46 -2.70
C GLY A 146 3.39 4.24 -1.79
N SER A 147 4.52 3.91 -1.13
CA SER A 147 4.60 2.75 -0.24
C SER A 147 3.66 2.86 0.96
N SER A 148 3.54 4.06 1.53
CA SER A 148 2.78 4.31 2.77
C SER A 148 1.30 4.64 2.56
N ASN A 149 0.81 4.69 1.32
CA ASN A 149 -0.59 5.07 1.00
C ASN A 149 -1.02 6.42 1.60
N HIS A 150 -0.12 7.43 1.62
CA HIS A 150 -0.44 8.75 2.18
C HIS A 150 -1.31 9.58 1.22
N CYS A 151 -2.61 9.29 1.14
CA CYS A 151 -3.52 10.03 0.24
C CYS A 151 -3.63 11.52 0.57
N GLY A 152 -3.32 11.94 1.80
CA GLY A 152 -3.18 13.35 2.17
C GLY A 152 -2.12 14.11 1.35
N CYS A 153 -1.20 13.39 0.68
CA CYS A 153 -0.19 13.96 -0.19
C CYS A 153 -0.62 14.08 -1.67
N ALA A 154 -1.85 13.70 -2.05
CA ALA A 154 -2.26 13.63 -3.46
C ALA A 154 -2.14 14.98 -4.20
N SER A 155 -2.50 16.09 -3.54
CA SER A 155 -2.38 17.45 -4.12
C SER A 155 -0.92 17.88 -4.27
N ILE A 156 -0.06 17.53 -3.30
CA ILE A 156 1.39 17.78 -3.36
C ILE A 156 2.00 17.00 -4.52
N VAL A 157 1.68 15.71 -4.63
CA VAL A 157 2.15 14.85 -5.72
C VAL A 157 1.67 15.38 -7.06
N SER A 158 0.40 15.79 -7.19
CA SER A 158 -0.12 16.42 -8.41
C SER A 158 0.71 17.63 -8.85
N ASN A 159 1.02 18.53 -7.91
CA ASN A 159 1.85 19.71 -8.17
C ASN A 159 3.28 19.35 -8.62
N LEU A 160 3.90 18.37 -7.96
CA LEU A 160 5.24 17.89 -8.33
C LEU A 160 5.22 17.26 -9.73
N LEU A 161 4.24 16.41 -10.02
CA LEU A 161 4.11 15.76 -11.33
C LEU A 161 3.86 16.76 -12.45
N GLN A 162 3.04 17.79 -12.22
CA GLN A 162 2.82 18.86 -13.20
C GLN A 162 4.10 19.67 -13.45
N THR A 163 4.82 20.02 -12.38
CA THR A 163 6.07 20.80 -12.47
C THR A 163 7.18 20.02 -13.18
N HIS A 164 7.29 18.72 -12.93
CA HIS A 164 8.36 17.87 -13.46
C HIS A 164 7.95 17.00 -14.65
N GLN A 165 6.76 17.20 -15.23
CA GLN A 165 6.23 16.35 -16.30
C GLN A 165 7.22 16.14 -17.45
N HIS A 166 7.87 17.21 -17.92
CA HIS A 166 8.80 17.13 -19.04
C HIS A 166 10.08 16.36 -18.67
N ALA A 167 10.62 16.54 -17.46
CA ALA A 167 11.77 15.77 -16.99
C ALA A 167 11.41 14.27 -16.89
N LEU A 168 10.25 13.95 -16.29
CA LEU A 168 9.75 12.57 -16.17
C LEU A 168 9.56 11.90 -17.54
N LEU A 169 9.05 12.60 -18.54
CA LEU A 169 8.90 12.04 -19.89
C LEU A 169 10.24 11.86 -20.62
N LYS A 170 11.30 12.54 -20.18
CA LYS A 170 12.67 12.32 -20.65
C LYS A 170 13.41 11.23 -19.88
N SER A 171 12.81 10.70 -18.80
CA SER A 171 13.39 9.58 -18.06
C SER A 171 13.80 8.44 -18.98
N LYS A 172 14.96 7.87 -18.70
CA LYS A 172 15.45 6.62 -19.27
C LYS A 172 15.35 5.44 -18.29
N SER A 173 14.84 5.66 -17.08
CA SER A 173 14.64 4.61 -16.10
C SER A 173 13.20 4.11 -16.15
N LEU A 174 13.03 2.85 -16.54
CA LEU A 174 11.76 2.13 -16.45
C LEU A 174 11.21 2.16 -15.02
N ARG A 175 12.09 1.98 -14.03
CA ARG A 175 11.73 1.99 -12.61
C ARG A 175 11.16 3.33 -12.19
N ASN A 176 11.78 4.44 -12.58
CA ASN A 176 11.26 5.78 -12.24
C ASN A 176 9.89 6.03 -12.87
N LEU A 177 9.70 5.64 -14.13
CA LEU A 177 8.40 5.76 -14.81
C LEU A 177 7.32 4.89 -14.14
N ALA A 178 7.68 3.67 -13.73
CA ALA A 178 6.80 2.76 -13.00
C ALA A 178 6.39 3.30 -11.63
N ILE A 179 7.32 3.89 -10.87
CA ILE A 179 7.05 4.54 -9.58
C ILE A 179 6.02 5.65 -9.77
N VAL A 180 6.15 6.47 -10.82
CA VAL A 180 5.20 7.55 -11.11
C VAL A 180 3.80 7.00 -11.38
N LEU A 181 3.66 6.01 -12.28
CA LEU A 181 2.38 5.37 -12.58
C LEU A 181 1.73 4.79 -11.33
N HIS A 182 2.51 4.03 -10.56
CA HIS A 182 2.05 3.41 -9.32
C HIS A 182 1.58 4.43 -8.30
N THR A 183 2.32 5.52 -8.13
CA THR A 183 1.99 6.58 -7.17
C THR A 183 0.75 7.37 -7.60
N ILE A 184 0.64 7.71 -8.89
CA ILE A 184 -0.57 8.35 -9.45
C ILE A 184 -1.79 7.51 -9.08
N LYS A 185 -1.70 6.20 -9.30
CA LYS A 185 -2.84 5.32 -9.11
C LYS A 185 -3.16 5.05 -7.64
N ARG A 186 -2.16 4.76 -6.79
CA ARG A 186 -2.35 4.50 -5.36
C ARG A 186 -2.93 5.68 -4.59
N LEU A 187 -2.51 6.90 -4.95
CA LEU A 187 -2.98 8.11 -4.29
C LEU A 187 -4.16 8.77 -5.02
N ASN A 188 -4.69 8.13 -6.08
CA ASN A 188 -5.76 8.66 -6.92
C ASN A 188 -5.50 10.10 -7.43
N VAL A 189 -4.26 10.35 -7.87
CA VAL A 189 -3.83 11.66 -8.38
C VAL A 189 -4.44 11.90 -9.75
N ARG A 190 -5.04 13.09 -9.95
CA ARG A 190 -5.58 13.50 -11.25
C ARG A 190 -4.44 13.86 -12.21
N ALA A 191 -3.85 12.86 -12.86
CA ALA A 191 -2.71 13.03 -13.77
C ALA A 191 -2.83 12.21 -15.06
N PHE A 192 -4.06 11.95 -15.53
CA PHE A 192 -4.33 11.05 -16.66
C PHE A 192 -3.54 11.37 -17.95
N LYS A 193 -3.37 12.67 -18.28
CA LYS A 193 -2.58 13.08 -19.45
C LYS A 193 -1.11 12.64 -19.34
N LEU A 194 -0.51 12.73 -18.15
CA LEU A 194 0.86 12.29 -17.89
C LEU A 194 0.94 10.77 -17.90
N GLU A 195 0.02 10.11 -17.20
CA GLU A 195 -0.11 8.66 -17.15
C GLU A 195 -0.16 8.04 -18.55
N SER A 196 -1.04 8.56 -19.42
CA SER A 196 -1.18 8.09 -20.81
C SER A 196 0.11 8.26 -21.62
N LYS A 197 0.81 9.39 -21.46
CA LYS A 197 2.09 9.64 -22.13
C LYS A 197 3.21 8.72 -21.63
N ILE A 198 3.24 8.41 -20.33
CA ILE A 198 4.21 7.47 -19.76
C ILE A 198 3.96 6.06 -20.31
N ILE A 199 2.71 5.57 -20.28
CA ILE A 199 2.36 4.24 -20.83
C ILE A 199 2.76 4.16 -22.31
N GLN A 200 2.45 5.18 -23.11
CA GLN A 200 2.83 5.23 -24.52
C GLN A 200 4.36 5.22 -24.70
N LYS A 201 5.09 6.00 -23.91
CA LYS A 201 6.56 6.03 -23.96
C LYS A 201 7.16 4.67 -23.62
N ILE A 202 6.70 4.01 -22.55
CA ILE A 202 7.20 2.69 -22.16
C ILE A 202 6.89 1.68 -23.27
N LEU A 203 5.68 1.71 -23.83
CA LEU A 203 5.29 0.80 -24.90
C LEU A 203 6.19 0.91 -26.15
N ILE A 204 6.52 2.14 -26.55
CA ILE A 204 7.37 2.42 -27.73
C ILE A 204 8.83 2.04 -27.45
N ASN A 205 9.37 2.41 -26.30
CA ASN A 205 10.80 2.25 -25.96
C ASN A 205 11.05 1.08 -25.02
N PHE A 206 10.22 0.03 -25.09
CA PHE A 206 10.18 -1.04 -24.08
C PHE A 206 11.52 -1.72 -23.86
N GLU A 207 12.14 -2.22 -24.94
CA GLU A 207 13.42 -2.93 -24.88
C GLU A 207 14.58 -2.01 -24.47
N GLU A 208 14.62 -0.77 -24.99
CA GLU A 208 15.64 0.22 -24.60
C GLU A 208 15.58 0.51 -23.10
N LEU A 209 14.38 0.76 -22.56
CA LEU A 209 14.21 1.08 -21.14
C LEU A 209 14.58 -0.09 -20.22
N ILE A 210 14.34 -1.34 -20.65
CA ILE A 210 14.77 -2.53 -19.90
C ILE A 210 16.29 -2.64 -19.89
N ASN A 211 16.93 -2.50 -21.06
CA ASN A 211 18.37 -2.63 -21.20
C ASN A 211 19.17 -1.55 -20.44
N LEU A 212 18.53 -0.41 -20.13
CA LEU A 212 19.12 0.67 -19.35
C LEU A 212 19.00 0.48 -17.83
N GLU A 213 18.19 -0.47 -17.36
CA GLU A 213 18.10 -0.78 -15.94
C GLU A 213 19.33 -1.56 -15.46
N LYS A 214 19.83 -1.20 -14.27
CA LYS A 214 21.09 -1.74 -13.74
C LYS A 214 21.01 -3.21 -13.31
N SER A 215 19.80 -3.71 -13.06
CA SER A 215 19.60 -5.07 -12.58
C SER A 215 18.22 -5.61 -12.94
N GLN A 216 18.13 -6.93 -13.06
CA GLN A 216 16.86 -7.63 -13.31
C GLN A 216 15.85 -7.38 -12.19
N ALA A 217 16.30 -7.29 -10.94
CA ALA A 217 15.44 -6.95 -9.81
C ALA A 217 14.77 -5.58 -9.97
N ALA A 218 15.46 -4.59 -10.54
CA ALA A 218 14.87 -3.27 -10.81
C ALA A 218 13.80 -3.35 -11.91
N VAL A 219 14.04 -4.14 -12.97
CA VAL A 219 13.07 -4.41 -14.04
C VAL A 219 11.82 -5.09 -13.47
N TYR A 220 11.98 -6.14 -12.67
CA TYR A 220 10.86 -6.87 -12.07
C TYR A 220 10.06 -6.01 -11.08
N ALA A 221 10.73 -5.18 -10.27
CA ALA A 221 10.05 -4.21 -9.42
C ALA A 221 9.22 -3.21 -10.25
N ALA A 222 9.77 -2.72 -11.37
CA ALA A 222 9.08 -1.81 -12.28
C ALA A 222 7.85 -2.49 -12.93
N PHE A 223 7.98 -3.73 -13.37
CA PHE A 223 6.85 -4.49 -13.92
C PHE A 223 5.72 -4.67 -12.90
N GLY A 224 6.02 -5.07 -11.66
CA GLY A 224 5.00 -5.20 -10.62
C GLY A 224 4.26 -3.88 -10.35
N GLN A 225 4.97 -2.76 -10.37
CA GLN A 225 4.38 -1.43 -10.22
C GLN A 225 3.49 -1.03 -11.40
N ILE A 226 3.91 -1.30 -12.64
CA ILE A 226 3.12 -1.06 -13.87
C ILE A 226 1.86 -1.92 -13.88
N ILE A 227 1.97 -3.19 -13.50
CA ILE A 227 0.83 -4.11 -13.41
C ILE A 227 -0.20 -3.55 -12.44
N MET A 228 0.22 -3.16 -11.23
CA MET A 228 -0.72 -2.62 -10.24
C MET A 228 -1.34 -1.28 -10.63
N ALA A 229 -0.58 -0.42 -11.30
CA ALA A 229 -1.11 0.83 -11.82
C ALA A 229 -2.22 0.62 -12.87
N THR A 230 -2.11 -0.46 -13.66
CA THR A 230 -3.02 -0.73 -14.78
C THR A 230 -4.22 -1.60 -14.38
N VAL A 231 -4.03 -2.67 -13.59
CA VAL A 231 -5.12 -3.60 -13.17
C VAL A 231 -6.21 -2.88 -12.37
N SER A 232 -5.82 -1.91 -11.56
CA SER A 232 -6.71 -1.19 -10.66
C SER A 232 -7.63 -0.16 -11.33
N GLN A 233 -7.65 -0.10 -12.66
CA GLN A 233 -8.55 0.75 -13.43
C GLN A 233 -9.86 0.03 -13.77
N HIS A 234 -10.96 0.78 -13.88
CA HIS A 234 -12.15 0.27 -14.53
C HIS A 234 -11.85 0.05 -16.01
N TYR A 235 -12.00 -1.19 -16.47
CA TYR A 235 -11.76 -1.53 -17.86
C TYR A 235 -12.96 -1.07 -18.70
N SER A 236 -12.70 -0.22 -19.70
CA SER A 236 -13.73 0.43 -20.52
C SER A 236 -13.46 0.36 -22.03
N GLY A 237 -12.58 -0.55 -22.48
CA GLY A 237 -12.22 -0.68 -23.90
C GLY A 237 -11.56 0.57 -24.53
N SER A 238 -11.34 1.62 -23.73
CA SER A 238 -10.74 2.90 -24.14
C SER A 238 -9.36 2.73 -24.76
N LEU A 239 -8.91 3.71 -25.54
CA LEU A 239 -7.57 3.70 -26.14
C LEU A 239 -6.46 3.56 -25.08
N PHE A 240 -6.65 4.15 -23.91
CA PHE A 240 -5.73 3.99 -22.77
C PHE A 240 -5.64 2.53 -22.32
N ASN A 241 -6.78 1.87 -22.13
CA ASN A 241 -6.85 0.48 -21.71
C ASN A 241 -6.22 -0.46 -22.76
N ARG A 242 -6.50 -0.23 -24.05
CA ARG A 242 -5.89 -1.00 -25.15
C ARG A 242 -4.36 -0.86 -25.17
N ARG A 243 -3.83 0.35 -24.98
CA ARG A 243 -2.37 0.57 -24.90
C ARG A 243 -1.77 -0.10 -23.65
N SER A 244 -2.50 -0.07 -22.54
CA SER A 244 -2.09 -0.77 -21.33
C SER A 244 -2.03 -2.27 -21.54
N ASP A 245 -3.02 -2.87 -22.21
CA ASP A 245 -3.02 -4.30 -22.55
C ASP A 245 -1.85 -4.70 -23.44
N LEU A 246 -1.51 -3.88 -24.45
CA LEU A 246 -0.31 -4.11 -25.28
C LEU A 246 0.97 -4.07 -24.45
N LEU A 247 1.09 -3.13 -23.52
CA LEU A 247 2.24 -3.03 -22.61
C LEU A 247 2.30 -4.23 -21.67
N LEU A 248 1.17 -4.62 -21.06
CA LEU A 248 1.06 -5.79 -20.20
C LEU A 248 1.43 -7.07 -20.95
N ASN A 249 1.01 -7.22 -22.21
CA ASN A 249 1.41 -8.34 -23.05
C ASN A 249 2.93 -8.34 -23.30
N LYS A 250 3.56 -7.19 -23.57
CA LYS A 250 5.03 -7.12 -23.69
C LYS A 250 5.75 -7.56 -22.42
N ILE A 251 5.25 -7.15 -21.25
CA ILE A 251 5.77 -7.60 -19.95
C ILE A 251 5.65 -9.12 -19.81
N LEU A 252 4.48 -9.68 -20.11
CA LEU A 252 4.25 -11.13 -20.04
C LEU A 252 5.17 -11.90 -21.01
N VAL A 253 5.33 -11.43 -22.24
CA VAL A 253 6.25 -12.02 -23.21
C VAL A 253 7.68 -11.99 -22.68
N PHE A 254 8.14 -10.85 -22.16
CA PHE A 254 9.50 -10.73 -21.60
C PHE A 254 9.71 -11.72 -20.46
N VAL A 255 8.84 -11.72 -19.44
CA VAL A 255 8.96 -12.62 -18.29
C VAL A 255 8.88 -14.09 -18.73
N SER A 256 8.02 -14.41 -19.71
CA SER A 256 7.90 -15.78 -20.23
C SER A 256 9.13 -16.24 -21.03
N LYS A 257 9.90 -15.33 -21.63
CA LYS A 257 11.16 -15.69 -22.31
C LYS A 257 12.27 -15.92 -21.29
N SER A 258 12.27 -15.18 -20.20
CA SER A 258 13.21 -15.35 -19.09
C SER A 258 12.69 -16.33 -18.03
N HIS A 259 11.71 -17.18 -18.34
CA HIS A 259 11.01 -17.96 -17.30
C HIS A 259 11.91 -18.97 -16.59
N ASP A 260 12.90 -19.56 -17.26
CA ASP A 260 13.93 -20.41 -16.63
C ASP A 260 14.76 -19.65 -15.58
N GLN A 261 14.92 -18.34 -15.77
CA GLN A 261 15.64 -17.44 -14.85
C GLN A 261 14.70 -16.73 -13.87
N PHE A 262 13.39 -16.80 -14.10
CA PHE A 262 12.41 -16.21 -13.20
C PHE A 262 12.13 -17.17 -12.05
N ASN A 263 12.70 -16.86 -10.89
CA ASN A 263 12.46 -17.57 -9.65
C ASN A 263 11.39 -16.84 -8.81
N VAL A 264 10.24 -17.47 -8.59
CA VAL A 264 9.15 -16.91 -7.78
C VAL A 264 9.59 -16.64 -6.34
N LYS A 265 10.48 -17.47 -5.77
CA LYS A 265 11.02 -17.26 -4.43
C LYS A 265 11.91 -16.02 -4.33
N GLU A 266 12.63 -15.68 -5.41
CA GLU A 266 13.48 -14.47 -5.46
C GLU A 266 12.71 -13.19 -5.80
N SER A 267 11.56 -13.32 -6.46
CA SER A 267 10.72 -12.18 -6.90
C SER A 267 9.24 -12.34 -6.53
N PRO A 268 8.92 -12.56 -5.24
CA PRO A 268 7.56 -12.88 -4.79
C PRO A 268 6.57 -11.75 -5.07
N PHE A 269 7.04 -10.50 -5.03
CA PHE A 269 6.21 -9.35 -5.35
C PHE A 269 5.71 -9.38 -6.79
N LEU A 270 6.61 -9.61 -7.77
CA LEU A 270 6.21 -9.69 -9.18
C LEU A 270 5.33 -10.91 -9.43
N ALA A 271 5.65 -12.06 -8.82
CA ALA A 271 4.83 -13.28 -8.93
C ALA A 271 3.37 -13.02 -8.48
N SER A 272 3.18 -12.37 -7.33
CA SER A 272 1.87 -11.94 -6.85
C SER A 272 1.16 -11.01 -7.84
N GLN A 273 1.86 -10.01 -8.39
CA GLN A 273 1.27 -9.09 -9.36
C GLN A 273 0.88 -9.78 -10.67
N LEU A 274 1.68 -10.74 -11.14
CA LEU A 274 1.36 -11.56 -12.31
C LEU A 274 0.12 -12.42 -12.06
N GLY A 275 -0.03 -13.00 -10.86
CA GLY A 275 -1.24 -13.73 -10.48
C GLY A 275 -2.49 -12.84 -10.57
N ILE A 276 -2.42 -11.64 -10.00
CA ILE A 276 -3.47 -10.61 -10.09
C ILE A 276 -3.78 -10.26 -11.55
N LEU A 277 -2.76 -10.04 -12.37
CA LEU A 277 -2.91 -9.75 -13.79
C LEU A 277 -3.62 -10.88 -14.53
N PHE A 278 -3.22 -12.14 -14.32
CA PHE A 278 -3.83 -13.29 -15.00
C PHE A 278 -5.31 -13.45 -14.65
N THR A 279 -5.66 -13.24 -13.38
CA THR A 279 -7.06 -13.28 -12.92
C THR A 279 -7.85 -12.10 -13.48
N ASN A 280 -7.31 -10.88 -13.40
CA ASN A 280 -7.97 -9.70 -13.98
C ASN A 280 -8.17 -9.83 -15.50
N ALA A 281 -7.19 -10.39 -16.22
CA ALA A 281 -7.29 -10.61 -17.64
C ALA A 281 -8.43 -11.56 -18.00
N SER A 282 -8.55 -12.69 -17.29
CA SER A 282 -9.64 -13.64 -17.53
C SER A 282 -11.04 -13.12 -17.20
N LEU A 283 -11.16 -12.17 -16.26
CA LEU A 283 -12.45 -11.67 -15.80
C LEU A 283 -12.93 -10.42 -16.55
N GLU A 284 -12.02 -9.58 -17.05
CA GLU A 284 -12.39 -8.26 -17.59
C GLU A 284 -11.64 -7.84 -18.85
N ARG A 285 -10.43 -8.36 -19.12
CA ARG A 285 -9.60 -7.91 -20.24
C ARG A 285 -9.55 -8.95 -21.34
N PHE A 286 -10.67 -9.11 -22.04
CA PHE A 286 -10.86 -10.15 -23.05
C PHE A 286 -9.76 -10.17 -24.12
N GLU A 287 -9.34 -9.01 -24.62
CA GLU A 287 -8.29 -8.93 -25.66
C GLU A 287 -6.91 -9.36 -25.13
N LEU A 288 -6.52 -8.90 -23.93
CA LEU A 288 -5.29 -9.39 -23.29
C LEU A 288 -5.36 -10.89 -23.01
N PHE A 289 -6.52 -11.41 -22.60
CA PHE A 289 -6.71 -12.83 -22.35
C PHE A 289 -6.58 -13.68 -23.63
N LYS A 290 -7.05 -13.19 -24.78
CA LYS A 290 -6.80 -13.84 -26.08
C LYS A 290 -5.30 -13.93 -26.38
N LEU A 291 -4.56 -12.84 -26.18
CA LEU A 291 -3.10 -12.81 -26.39
C LEU A 291 -2.38 -13.81 -25.48
N ILE A 292 -2.81 -13.89 -24.21
CA ILE A 292 -2.30 -14.89 -23.24
C ILE A 292 -2.56 -16.32 -23.75
N LYS A 293 -3.77 -16.63 -24.22
CA LYS A 293 -4.12 -17.97 -24.74
C LYS A 293 -3.35 -18.34 -26.01
N ALA A 294 -3.02 -17.37 -26.85
CA ALA A 294 -2.29 -17.60 -28.09
C ALA A 294 -0.80 -17.91 -27.87
N ASN A 295 -0.24 -17.62 -26.69
CA ASN A 295 1.18 -17.79 -26.40
C ASN A 295 1.41 -18.90 -25.36
N LYS A 296 2.00 -20.03 -25.82
CA LYS A 296 2.25 -21.22 -24.99
C LYS A 296 3.15 -20.92 -23.78
N ASN A 297 4.21 -20.14 -23.95
CA ASN A 297 5.16 -19.83 -22.86
C ASN A 297 4.49 -19.00 -21.75
N ILE A 298 3.56 -18.10 -22.11
CA ILE A 298 2.80 -17.33 -21.11
C ILE A 298 1.82 -18.24 -20.35
N LEU A 299 1.18 -19.21 -21.03
CA LEU A 299 0.32 -20.18 -20.37
C LEU A 299 1.10 -21.08 -19.41
N GLU A 300 2.30 -21.48 -19.78
CA GLU A 300 3.20 -22.26 -18.92
C GLU A 300 3.62 -21.45 -17.68
N LEU A 301 4.04 -20.20 -17.86
CA LEU A 301 4.31 -19.27 -16.76
C LEU A 301 3.10 -19.15 -15.81
N LYS A 302 1.88 -19.02 -16.35
CA LYS A 302 0.65 -18.97 -15.55
C LYS A 302 0.41 -20.26 -14.76
N LYS A 303 0.66 -21.43 -15.37
CA LYS A 303 0.52 -22.74 -14.69
C LYS A 303 1.53 -22.87 -13.56
N ARG A 304 2.80 -22.54 -13.82
CA ARG A 304 3.86 -22.57 -12.82
C ARG A 304 3.56 -21.66 -11.63
N LEU A 305 3.16 -20.42 -11.88
CA LEU A 305 2.73 -19.49 -10.83
C LEU A 305 1.57 -20.03 -9.98
N LYS A 306 0.60 -20.70 -10.60
CA LYS A 306 -0.48 -21.36 -9.83
C LYS A 306 0.05 -22.51 -9.00
N LEU A 307 0.86 -23.40 -9.57
CA LEU A 307 1.40 -24.56 -8.87
C LEU A 307 2.31 -24.15 -7.71
N GLU A 308 3.21 -23.19 -7.91
CA GLU A 308 4.12 -22.71 -6.86
C GLU A 308 3.39 -21.90 -5.76
N ASN A 309 2.20 -21.36 -6.04
CA ASN A 309 1.35 -20.75 -5.01
C ASN A 309 0.40 -21.75 -4.33
N VAL A 310 0.12 -22.90 -4.98
CA VAL A 310 -0.76 -23.98 -4.48
C VAL A 310 0.03 -25.06 -3.74
N SER A 311 1.34 -25.18 -3.99
CA SER A 311 2.25 -26.12 -3.35
C SER A 311 2.96 -25.44 -2.17
N PRO A 312 2.39 -25.44 -0.96
CA PRO A 312 3.24 -25.45 0.22
C PRO A 312 4.02 -26.76 0.10
N ASP A 313 5.34 -26.69 -0.06
CA ASP A 313 6.17 -27.90 -0.09
C ASP A 313 5.79 -28.79 1.11
N SER A 314 5.28 -29.96 0.76
CA SER A 314 4.99 -31.08 1.63
C SER A 314 6.13 -31.28 2.64
N ASN A 315 5.82 -31.00 3.91
CA ASN A 315 6.59 -31.17 5.16
C ASN A 315 6.85 -29.86 5.94
N ASP A 316 6.70 -28.69 5.32
CA ASP A 316 6.39 -27.47 6.08
C ASP A 316 4.87 -27.34 6.06
N THR A 317 4.22 -27.79 7.14
CA THR A 317 2.83 -27.40 7.41
C THR A 317 2.68 -25.90 7.17
N LEU A 318 1.51 -25.46 6.70
CA LEU A 318 1.13 -24.04 6.67
C LEU A 318 1.43 -23.31 8.01
N GLU A 319 1.72 -24.04 9.09
CA GLU A 319 2.26 -23.55 10.36
C GLU A 319 3.60 -22.80 10.25
N ASN A 320 4.52 -23.18 9.34
CA ASN A 320 5.85 -22.54 9.25
C ASN A 320 5.88 -21.28 8.38
N GLN A 321 4.87 -21.10 7.52
CA GLN A 321 4.51 -19.76 7.03
C GLN A 321 3.46 -19.20 7.98
N HIS A 322 3.87 -18.78 9.18
CA HIS A 322 3.07 -17.92 10.04
C HIS A 322 2.75 -16.60 9.31
N TRP A 323 1.82 -16.63 8.35
CA TRP A 323 0.90 -15.52 8.16
C TRP A 323 0.34 -15.33 9.56
N ARG A 324 0.66 -14.21 10.19
CA ARG A 324 0.30 -13.99 11.59
C ARG A 324 -1.22 -13.85 11.64
N THR A 325 -1.92 -14.97 11.73
CA THR A 325 -3.36 -15.02 11.96
C THR A 325 -3.60 -14.29 13.28
N SER A 326 -3.91 -13.00 13.17
CA SER A 326 -4.20 -12.15 14.32
C SER A 326 -5.25 -12.79 15.22
N ASP A 327 -5.22 -12.47 16.51
CA ASP A 327 -6.22 -12.99 17.46
C ASP A 327 -7.65 -12.62 17.05
N ILE A 328 -7.82 -11.52 16.31
CA ILE A 328 -9.12 -11.13 15.72
C ILE A 328 -9.58 -12.19 14.70
N HIS A 329 -8.71 -12.68 13.80
CA HIS A 329 -9.11 -13.73 12.84
C HIS A 329 -9.58 -15.00 13.55
N LYS A 330 -8.86 -15.42 14.60
CA LYS A 330 -9.21 -16.60 15.40
C LYS A 330 -10.53 -16.39 16.14
N SER A 331 -10.72 -15.19 16.71
CA SER A 331 -11.96 -14.80 17.40
C SER A 331 -13.16 -14.78 16.46
N VAL A 332 -13.01 -14.24 15.25
CA VAL A 332 -14.06 -14.28 14.21
C VAL A 332 -14.40 -15.72 13.83
N ALA A 333 -13.38 -16.55 13.56
CA ALA A 333 -13.59 -17.97 13.20
C ALA A 333 -14.32 -18.74 14.31
N ALA A 334 -13.92 -18.55 15.58
CA ALA A 334 -14.57 -19.18 16.73
C ALA A 334 -16.02 -18.73 16.90
N ALA A 335 -16.30 -17.44 16.73
CA ALA A 335 -17.66 -16.91 16.80
C ALA A 335 -18.55 -17.46 15.67
N MET A 336 -18.01 -17.61 14.46
CA MET A 336 -18.71 -18.24 13.33
C MET A 336 -19.00 -19.73 13.58
N GLU A 337 -18.02 -20.49 14.06
CA GLU A 337 -18.19 -21.91 14.42
C GLU A 337 -19.31 -22.07 15.47
N PHE A 338 -19.32 -21.21 16.50
CA PHE A 338 -20.37 -21.20 17.52
C PHE A 338 -21.77 -20.93 16.94
N MET A 339 -21.87 -20.13 15.86
CA MET A 339 -23.12 -19.89 15.14
C MET A 339 -23.52 -21.06 14.22
N GLY A 340 -22.75 -22.15 14.17
CA GLY A 340 -22.96 -23.27 13.24
C GLY A 340 -22.59 -22.91 11.80
N LEU A 341 -21.67 -21.97 11.60
CA LEU A 341 -21.18 -21.51 10.29
C LEU A 341 -19.70 -21.87 10.12
N PRO A 342 -19.35 -23.15 9.92
CA PRO A 342 -17.96 -23.57 9.85
C PRO A 342 -17.25 -22.94 8.65
N CYS A 343 -16.17 -22.23 8.93
CA CYS A 343 -15.39 -21.49 7.93
C CYS A 343 -13.99 -22.08 7.77
N LYS A 344 -13.43 -21.96 6.56
CA LYS A 344 -12.02 -22.25 6.31
C LYS A 344 -11.20 -20.98 6.54
N VAL A 345 -10.16 -21.06 7.36
CA VAL A 345 -9.25 -19.93 7.64
C VAL A 345 -8.13 -19.91 6.61
N GLU A 346 -7.68 -18.71 6.22
CA GLU A 346 -6.53 -18.47 5.33
C GLU A 346 -6.58 -19.28 4.03
N THR A 347 -7.74 -19.24 3.37
CA THR A 347 -7.99 -20.05 2.18
C THR A 347 -7.43 -19.41 0.92
N LEU A 348 -6.75 -20.18 0.08
CA LEU A 348 -6.28 -19.72 -1.22
C LEU A 348 -7.43 -19.66 -2.23
N ILE A 349 -7.89 -18.46 -2.55
CA ILE A 349 -8.70 -18.14 -3.71
C ILE A 349 -7.80 -17.41 -4.71
N TYR A 350 -7.08 -18.19 -5.53
CA TYR A 350 -6.01 -17.67 -6.37
C TYR A 350 -6.40 -16.39 -7.14
N PRO A 351 -5.62 -15.30 -7.05
CA PRO A 351 -4.26 -15.22 -6.51
C PRO A 351 -4.19 -14.72 -5.06
N TYR A 352 -5.32 -14.71 -4.34
CA TYR A 352 -5.43 -14.18 -3.00
C TYR A 352 -5.50 -15.29 -1.97
N ILE A 353 -4.85 -15.06 -0.85
CA ILE A 353 -5.22 -15.71 0.40
C ILE A 353 -6.30 -14.82 1.03
N VAL A 354 -7.42 -15.43 1.38
CA VAL A 354 -8.55 -14.77 2.05
C VAL A 354 -8.61 -15.20 3.49
N ASP A 355 -9.03 -14.31 4.39
CA ASP A 355 -8.88 -14.55 5.83
C ASP A 355 -9.81 -15.66 6.30
N LEU A 356 -11.09 -15.62 5.92
CA LEU A 356 -12.03 -16.72 6.14
C LEU A 356 -12.94 -16.93 4.91
N GLN A 357 -13.29 -18.19 4.65
CA GLN A 357 -14.25 -18.59 3.62
C GLN A 357 -15.38 -19.43 4.20
N PHE A 358 -16.62 -19.03 3.93
CA PHE A 358 -17.85 -19.77 4.25
C PHE A 358 -18.73 -19.88 2.99
N GLY A 359 -18.81 -21.07 2.39
CA GLY A 359 -19.46 -21.26 1.09
C GLY A 359 -18.86 -20.35 0.00
N ASN A 360 -19.72 -19.55 -0.64
CA ASN A 360 -19.33 -18.50 -1.60
C ASN A 360 -19.12 -17.11 -0.94
N THR A 361 -19.06 -17.04 0.38
CA THR A 361 -18.77 -15.80 1.11
C THR A 361 -17.31 -15.80 1.57
N VAL A 362 -16.61 -14.70 1.29
CA VAL A 362 -15.29 -14.38 1.81
C VAL A 362 -15.47 -13.33 2.91
N ILE A 363 -14.83 -13.55 4.05
CA ILE A 363 -14.81 -12.60 5.16
C ILE A 363 -13.38 -12.12 5.32
N GLU A 364 -13.18 -10.81 5.20
CA GLU A 364 -11.90 -10.12 5.33
C GLU A 364 -11.86 -9.38 6.66
N VAL A 365 -10.88 -9.68 7.50
CA VAL A 365 -10.63 -8.98 8.76
C VAL A 365 -9.65 -7.85 8.47
N ASP A 366 -10.20 -6.67 8.21
CA ASP A 366 -9.44 -5.55 7.70
C ASP A 366 -8.61 -4.90 8.80
N GLY A 367 -7.32 -5.25 8.83
CA GLY A 367 -6.35 -4.56 9.66
C GLY A 367 -6.10 -3.10 9.22
N PRO A 368 -5.37 -2.31 10.03
CA PRO A 368 -5.11 -0.90 9.73
C PRO A 368 -4.39 -0.61 8.39
N TYR A 369 -3.80 -1.62 7.74
CA TYR A 369 -3.11 -1.49 6.46
C TYR A 369 -4.05 -1.55 5.25
N HIS A 370 -5.28 -2.06 5.42
CA HIS A 370 -6.31 -2.13 4.38
C HIS A 370 -6.88 -0.75 4.06
N TYR A 371 -6.71 0.19 4.99
CA TYR A 371 -7.19 1.55 4.85
C TYR A 371 -6.10 2.49 4.30
N VAL A 372 -6.54 3.48 3.54
CA VAL A 372 -5.79 4.70 3.30
C VAL A 372 -5.44 5.31 4.65
N GLN A 373 -4.20 5.78 4.80
CA GLN A 373 -3.82 6.54 5.98
C GLN A 373 -4.53 7.90 5.95
N ASN A 374 -5.70 7.95 6.56
CA ASN A 374 -6.31 9.18 7.03
C ASN A 374 -5.61 9.55 8.34
N GLY A 375 -5.26 10.82 8.51
CA GLY A 375 -4.66 11.28 9.77
C GLY A 375 -5.57 10.97 10.95
N SER A 376 -4.98 10.67 12.10
CA SER A 376 -5.74 10.61 13.36
C SER A 376 -6.46 11.93 13.64
N GLU A 377 -7.34 11.93 14.65
CA GLU A 377 -7.95 13.17 15.14
C GLU A 377 -6.88 14.23 15.46
N SER A 378 -5.82 13.81 16.18
CA SER A 378 -4.68 14.66 16.53
C SER A 378 -3.97 15.23 15.30
N LEU A 379 -3.72 14.40 14.27
CA LEU A 379 -3.09 14.89 13.03
C LEU A 379 -3.99 15.88 12.29
N ASN A 380 -5.28 15.59 12.20
CA ASN A 380 -6.25 16.48 11.54
C ASN A 380 -6.38 17.81 12.27
N ARG A 381 -6.28 17.83 13.61
CA ARG A 381 -6.23 19.06 14.41
C ARG A 381 -5.01 19.92 14.06
N VAL A 382 -3.83 19.30 13.96
CA VAL A 382 -2.59 20.00 13.55
C VAL A 382 -2.70 20.52 12.11
N LEU A 383 -3.29 19.74 11.21
CA LEU A 383 -3.47 20.10 9.80
C LEU A 383 -4.69 21.01 9.53
N LYS A 384 -5.53 21.26 10.54
CA LYS A 384 -6.82 21.97 10.45
C LYS A 384 -7.75 21.37 9.39
N LEU A 385 -7.84 20.04 9.36
CA LEU A 385 -8.72 19.29 8.46
C LEU A 385 -9.99 18.86 9.19
N GLU A 386 -11.12 18.86 8.48
CA GLU A 386 -12.37 18.32 9.00
C GLU A 386 -12.25 16.81 9.27
N HIS A 387 -12.86 16.35 10.36
CA HIS A 387 -12.87 14.93 10.70
C HIS A 387 -13.77 14.15 9.74
N HIS A 388 -13.17 13.41 8.83
CA HIS A 388 -13.87 12.35 8.11
C HIS A 388 -13.89 11.09 8.98
N LYS A 389 -15.07 10.79 9.57
CA LYS A 389 -15.26 9.66 10.48
C LYS A 389 -15.02 8.27 9.86
N ARG A 390 -15.04 8.13 8.53
CA ARG A 390 -14.94 6.83 7.86
C ARG A 390 -13.58 6.62 7.20
N LEU A 391 -12.85 5.59 7.65
CA LEU A 391 -11.67 5.12 6.96
C LEU A 391 -12.04 4.62 5.57
N ARG A 392 -11.18 4.91 4.59
CA ARG A 392 -11.39 4.50 3.20
C ARG A 392 -10.46 3.35 2.86
N TYR A 393 -10.94 2.35 2.14
CA TYR A 393 -10.10 1.28 1.63
C TYR A 393 -9.03 1.79 0.66
N ASN A 394 -7.85 1.18 0.77
CA ASN A 394 -6.76 1.42 -0.15
C ASN A 394 -7.03 0.72 -1.49
N LEU A 395 -6.17 1.00 -2.48
CA LEU A 395 -6.32 0.47 -3.82
C LEU A 395 -6.24 -1.06 -3.90
N ASN A 396 -5.39 -1.69 -3.09
CA ASN A 396 -5.17 -3.14 -3.13
C ASN A 396 -6.41 -3.89 -2.62
N THR A 397 -7.01 -3.42 -1.53
CA THR A 397 -8.26 -3.97 -0.99
C THR A 397 -9.37 -3.86 -2.03
N LEU A 398 -9.57 -2.66 -2.60
CA LEU A 398 -10.60 -2.46 -3.64
C LEU A 398 -10.39 -3.34 -4.89
N VAL A 399 -9.14 -3.63 -5.26
CA VAL A 399 -8.84 -4.55 -6.37
C VAL A 399 -9.19 -5.99 -5.98
N LYS A 400 -8.82 -6.42 -4.77
CA LYS A 400 -9.16 -7.75 -4.25
C LYS A 400 -10.67 -7.95 -4.23
N ASP A 401 -11.43 -7.02 -3.66
CA ASP A 401 -12.90 -7.08 -3.58
C ASP A 401 -13.53 -7.19 -4.96
N LYS A 402 -13.10 -6.32 -5.88
CA LYS A 402 -13.59 -6.31 -7.26
C LYS A 402 -13.35 -7.65 -7.97
N LEU A 403 -12.15 -8.22 -7.84
CA LEU A 403 -11.80 -9.46 -8.53
C LEU A 403 -12.51 -10.66 -7.91
N LEU A 404 -12.55 -10.78 -6.59
CA LEU A 404 -13.28 -11.82 -5.89
C LEU A 404 -14.79 -11.76 -6.21
N GLY A 405 -15.36 -10.55 -6.23
CA GLY A 405 -16.75 -10.33 -6.60
C GLY A 405 -17.06 -10.83 -8.01
N LYS A 406 -16.14 -10.57 -8.96
CA LYS A 406 -16.26 -11.08 -10.34
C LYS A 406 -16.03 -12.58 -10.47
N MET A 407 -15.38 -13.21 -9.50
CA MET A 407 -15.26 -14.67 -9.41
C MET A 407 -16.50 -15.31 -8.77
N GLY A 408 -17.52 -14.52 -8.39
CA GLY A 408 -18.77 -15.01 -7.81
C GLY A 408 -18.79 -15.04 -6.28
N TYR A 409 -17.77 -14.50 -5.62
CA TYR A 409 -17.75 -14.44 -4.15
C TYR A 409 -18.46 -13.20 -3.62
N LYS A 410 -19.21 -13.37 -2.54
CA LYS A 410 -19.68 -12.26 -1.71
C LYS A 410 -18.56 -11.89 -0.74
N ILE A 411 -18.11 -10.63 -0.72
CA ILE A 411 -17.11 -10.17 0.25
C ILE A 411 -17.80 -9.45 1.40
N VAL A 412 -17.46 -9.83 2.62
CA VAL A 412 -17.86 -9.17 3.87
C VAL A 412 -16.62 -8.68 4.57
N HIS A 413 -16.59 -7.39 4.88
CA HIS A 413 -15.47 -6.76 5.57
C HIS A 413 -15.78 -6.60 7.05
N LEU A 414 -14.82 -6.97 7.89
CA LEU A 414 -14.82 -6.78 9.33
C LEU A 414 -13.72 -5.77 9.69
N PRO A 415 -14.04 -4.48 9.84
CA PRO A 415 -13.06 -3.49 10.26
C PRO A 415 -12.49 -3.81 11.64
N PHE A 416 -11.16 -3.80 11.78
CA PHE A 416 -10.51 -4.13 13.06
C PHE A 416 -10.99 -3.25 14.23
N TYR A 417 -11.43 -2.02 13.96
CA TYR A 417 -11.88 -1.06 14.97
C TYR A 417 -13.37 -1.18 15.31
N GLU A 418 -14.12 -2.06 14.63
CA GLU A 418 -15.52 -2.36 14.90
C GLU A 418 -15.73 -3.74 15.52
N TRP A 419 -14.69 -4.58 15.59
CA TRP A 419 -14.77 -5.91 16.17
C TRP A 419 -14.90 -5.81 17.71
N PRO A 420 -15.99 -6.32 18.31
CA PRO A 420 -16.21 -6.19 19.75
C PRO A 420 -15.40 -7.20 20.56
N ASP A 421 -15.13 -6.86 21.82
CA ASP A 421 -14.30 -7.68 22.71
C ASP A 421 -15.08 -8.84 23.34
N SER A 422 -16.39 -8.67 23.59
CA SER A 422 -17.19 -9.69 24.29
C SER A 422 -17.78 -10.72 23.31
N PRO A 423 -17.81 -12.03 23.66
CA PRO A 423 -18.38 -13.05 22.78
C PRO A 423 -19.83 -12.80 22.38
N GLN A 424 -20.66 -12.27 23.29
CA GLN A 424 -22.06 -11.99 23.01
C GLN A 424 -22.22 -10.89 21.95
N GLU A 425 -21.48 -9.78 22.08
CA GLU A 425 -21.48 -8.69 21.10
C GLU A 425 -20.91 -9.16 19.76
N GLN A 426 -19.90 -10.05 19.75
CA GLN A 426 -19.37 -10.64 18.51
C GLN A 426 -20.44 -11.41 17.75
N LEU A 427 -21.25 -12.21 18.45
CA LEU A 427 -22.37 -12.95 17.86
C LEU A 427 -23.44 -12.00 17.31
N GLU A 428 -23.76 -10.93 18.03
CA GLU A 428 -24.72 -9.91 17.59
C GLU A 428 -24.21 -9.14 16.37
N TYR A 429 -22.92 -8.79 16.36
CA TYR A 429 -22.26 -8.15 15.22
C TYR A 429 -22.35 -9.04 13.97
N LEU A 430 -21.95 -10.31 14.08
CA LEU A 430 -22.02 -11.27 12.96
C LEU A 430 -23.46 -11.52 12.46
N LYS A 431 -24.46 -11.55 13.36
CA LYS A 431 -25.87 -11.64 12.96
C LYS A 431 -26.30 -10.43 12.14
N GLY A 432 -25.85 -9.22 12.50
CA GLY A 432 -26.12 -7.97 11.78
C GLY A 432 -25.59 -7.96 10.34
N LEU A 433 -24.58 -8.77 10.02
CA LEU A 433 -24.00 -8.89 8.68
C LEU A 433 -24.83 -9.74 7.70
N ASN A 434 -25.95 -10.32 8.15
CA ASN A 434 -26.85 -11.14 7.33
C ASN A 434 -26.15 -12.29 6.59
N LEU A 435 -25.20 -12.96 7.25
CA LEU A 435 -24.46 -14.09 6.67
C LEU A 435 -25.36 -15.30 6.37
N CYS A 436 -26.48 -15.48 7.10
CA CYS A 436 -27.33 -16.67 7.04
C CYS A 436 -28.52 -16.59 6.05
N MET A 437 -28.81 -15.44 5.45
CA MET A 437 -30.09 -15.23 4.74
C MET A 437 -30.18 -15.83 3.32
N HIS A 438 -29.13 -16.48 2.79
CA HIS A 438 -29.12 -16.93 1.38
C HIS A 438 -29.04 -18.43 1.14
N ASN A 439 -28.72 -19.25 2.16
CA ASN A 439 -28.74 -20.71 1.99
C ASN A 439 -30.16 -21.31 1.93
N ARG A 440 -31.22 -20.50 2.07
CA ARG A 440 -32.62 -20.96 1.97
C ARG A 440 -33.24 -20.83 0.57
N GLN A 441 -32.59 -20.16 -0.40
CA GLN A 441 -33.19 -19.97 -1.74
C GLN A 441 -32.63 -20.88 -2.84
N GLU A 442 -31.50 -21.56 -2.65
CA GLU A 442 -30.95 -22.48 -3.67
C GLU A 442 -31.46 -23.94 -3.55
N GLY A 443 -32.37 -24.21 -2.62
CA GLY A 443 -32.98 -25.55 -2.41
C GLY A 443 -34.35 -25.77 -3.05
N SER A 444 -34.84 -24.89 -3.94
CA SER A 444 -36.23 -24.95 -4.44
C SER A 444 -36.40 -24.65 -5.93
N SER A 445 -35.46 -25.06 -6.78
CA SER A 445 -35.71 -25.20 -8.22
C SER A 445 -35.72 -26.68 -8.59
N ASN A 446 -36.88 -27.31 -8.38
CA ASN A 446 -37.22 -28.60 -8.96
C ASN A 446 -37.17 -28.52 -10.48
N THR A 447 -36.24 -29.23 -11.07
CA THR A 447 -36.20 -29.55 -12.49
C THR A 447 -37.45 -30.37 -12.84
N GLN A 448 -38.46 -29.74 -13.43
CA GLN A 448 -39.49 -30.47 -14.17
C GLN A 448 -38.84 -31.03 -15.43
N VAL A 449 -38.60 -32.35 -15.41
CA VAL A 449 -38.28 -33.15 -16.58
C VAL A 449 -39.51 -33.17 -17.47
N ILE A 450 -39.51 -32.36 -18.53
CA ILE A 450 -40.45 -32.50 -19.64
C ILE A 450 -39.95 -33.69 -20.47
N GLN A 451 -40.60 -34.85 -20.28
CA GLN A 451 -40.54 -35.94 -21.24
C GLN A 451 -41.42 -35.56 -22.44
N THR A 452 -40.85 -35.57 -23.64
CA THR A 452 -41.60 -35.68 -24.89
C THR A 452 -41.23 -37.02 -25.56
N PRO A 453 -42.22 -37.80 -26.03
CA PRO A 453 -42.00 -39.12 -26.60
C PRO A 453 -41.55 -39.06 -28.07
N LEU A 454 -40.94 -40.18 -28.48
CA LEU A 454 -40.37 -40.58 -29.78
C LEU A 454 -40.76 -39.79 -31.03
#